data_AF-A0A2N6AN95-F1
#
_entry.id   AF-A0A2N6AN95-F1
#
_cell.length_a   1.000
_cell.length_b   1.000
_cell.length_c   1.000
_cell.angle_alpha   90.00
_cell.angle_beta   90.00
_cell.angle_gamma   90.00
#
_symmetry.space_group_name_H-M   'P 1'
#
loop_
_entity.id
_entity.type
_entity.pdbx_description
1 polymer ?
#
loop_
_entity_poly.entity_id
_entity_poly.type
_entity_poly.pdbx_seq_one_letter_code
_entity_poly.pdbx_strand_id
1 'polypeptide(L)'
;MVSLQEMEIMLKDIAAEFPDRLFEELNGGILLLPDTKMNPAGIDNDLFILGEYHRGGNMGRYISIYYGSFMKVYGRLGREALLEKLVHTLKHEFTHHLESLAGERDLEIEDARYLN
;
A
#
# COMPACT_ATOMS: atom_id res chain seq x y z
N MET A 1 17.86 9.49 3.70
CA MET A 1 16.56 9.36 3.00
C MET A 1 16.68 8.13 2.13
N VAL A 2 15.72 7.22 2.23
CA VAL A 2 15.68 6.00 1.42
C VAL A 2 15.31 6.37 -0.02
N SER A 3 16.09 5.92 -0.98
CA SER A 3 15.82 6.14 -2.41
C SER A 3 14.70 5.23 -2.91
N LEU A 4 14.12 5.56 -4.07
CA LEU A 4 13.11 4.74 -4.73
C LEU A 4 13.60 3.30 -4.96
N GLN A 5 14.86 3.14 -5.37
CA GLN A 5 15.49 1.84 -5.62
C GLN A 5 15.67 1.05 -4.32
N GLU A 6 16.10 1.70 -3.24
CA GLU A 6 16.21 1.04 -1.94
C GLU A 6 14.84 0.61 -1.41
N MET A 7 13.80 1.42 -1.62
CA MET A 7 12.43 1.06 -1.24
C MET A 7 11.87 -0.08 -2.09
N GLU A 8 12.23 -0.17 -3.37
CA GLU A 8 11.90 -1.30 -4.24
C GLU A 8 12.51 -2.61 -3.72
N ILE A 9 13.78 -2.57 -3.29
CA ILE A 9 14.45 -3.72 -2.68
C ILE A 9 13.74 -4.12 -1.38
N MET A 10 13.43 -3.14 -0.51
CA MET A 10 12.68 -3.41 0.72
C MET A 10 11.32 -4.07 0.45
N LEU A 11 10.58 -3.60 -0.55
CA LEU A 11 9.29 -4.19 -0.91
C LEU A 11 9.44 -5.63 -1.42
N LYS A 12 10.48 -5.92 -2.21
CA LYS A 12 10.77 -7.29 -2.67
C LYS A 12 11.11 -8.21 -1.50
N ASP A 13 11.95 -7.75 -0.57
CA ASP A 13 12.32 -8.51 0.63
C ASP A 13 11.08 -8.80 1.49
N ILE A 14 10.24 -7.79 1.76
CA ILE A 14 8.99 -7.95 2.50
C ILE A 14 8.04 -8.92 1.80
N ALA A 15 7.87 -8.78 0.48
CA ALA A 15 6.97 -9.63 -0.30
C ALA A 15 7.42 -11.09 -0.28
N ALA A 16 8.73 -11.36 -0.27
CA ALA A 16 9.29 -12.70 -0.18
C ALA A 16 9.07 -13.37 1.19
N GLU A 17 8.82 -12.60 2.24
CA GLU A 17 8.47 -13.13 3.58
C GLU A 17 7.00 -13.50 3.70
N PHE A 18 6.15 -13.06 2.77
CA PHE A 18 4.72 -13.31 2.82
C PHE A 18 4.34 -14.68 2.24
N PRO A 19 3.28 -15.34 2.76
CA PRO A 19 2.81 -16.59 2.20
C PRO A 19 2.31 -16.43 0.76
N ASP A 20 2.68 -17.35 -0.14
CA ASP A 20 2.30 -17.33 -1.57
C ASP A 20 0.80 -17.18 -1.80
N ARG A 21 -0.04 -17.75 -0.92
CA ARG A 21 -1.51 -17.65 -1.00
C ARG A 21 -2.02 -16.20 -1.01
N LEU A 22 -1.27 -15.25 -0.44
CA LEU A 22 -1.65 -13.84 -0.44
C LEU A 22 -1.57 -13.20 -1.83
N PHE A 23 -0.86 -13.83 -2.76
CA PHE A 23 -0.69 -13.37 -4.14
C PHE A 23 -1.61 -14.09 -5.12
N GLU A 24 -2.39 -15.07 -4.67
CA GLU A 24 -3.40 -15.74 -5.51
C GLU A 24 -4.36 -14.69 -6.08
N GLU A 25 -4.63 -14.75 -7.39
CA GLU A 25 -5.49 -13.78 -8.08
C GLU A 25 -4.99 -12.32 -8.10
N LEU A 26 -3.81 -12.00 -7.53
CA LEU A 26 -3.16 -10.68 -7.59
C LEU A 26 -2.33 -10.52 -8.88
N ASN A 27 -2.99 -10.62 -10.02
CA ASN A 27 -2.35 -10.75 -11.34
C ASN A 27 -1.42 -9.60 -11.75
N GLY A 28 -1.65 -8.38 -11.25
CA GLY A 28 -0.77 -7.23 -11.50
C GLY A 28 0.31 -7.02 -10.43
N GLY A 29 0.32 -7.86 -9.38
CA GLY A 29 1.33 -7.85 -8.32
C GLY A 29 1.33 -6.56 -7.48
N ILE A 30 2.51 -6.21 -6.97
CA ILE A 30 2.76 -4.99 -6.19
C ILE A 30 3.56 -4.02 -7.06
N LEU A 31 3.05 -2.80 -7.22
CA LEU A 31 3.66 -1.73 -7.99
C LEU A 31 4.17 -0.64 -7.06
N LEU A 32 5.42 -0.23 -7.23
CA LEU A 32 5.98 0.96 -6.58
C LEU A 32 5.95 2.14 -7.54
N LEU A 33 5.16 3.15 -7.21
CA LEU A 33 5.00 4.36 -8.03
C LEU A 33 5.81 5.52 -7.41
N PRO A 34 6.57 6.29 -8.21
CA PRO A 34 7.35 7.43 -7.71
C PRO A 34 6.46 8.59 -7.25
N ASP A 35 5.20 8.62 -7.70
CA ASP A 35 4.26 9.71 -7.48
C ASP A 35 3.86 9.88 -6.01
N THR A 36 3.38 11.08 -5.71
CA THR A 36 2.71 11.40 -4.44
C THR A 36 1.21 11.47 -4.70
N LYS A 37 0.42 10.77 -3.88
CA LYS A 37 -1.04 10.79 -3.97
C LYS A 37 -1.63 11.37 -2.69
N MET A 38 -2.32 12.51 -2.83
CA MET A 38 -3.05 13.15 -1.74
C MET A 38 -4.40 12.47 -1.57
N ASN A 39 -4.84 12.34 -0.31
CA ASN A 39 -6.18 11.87 0.00
C ASN A 39 -7.16 13.05 -0.13
N PRO A 40 -8.23 12.95 -0.94
CA PRO A 40 -9.26 14.00 -1.06
C PRO A 40 -9.98 14.35 0.25
N ALA A 41 -9.96 13.45 1.24
CA ALA A 41 -10.54 13.65 2.56
C ALA A 41 -9.65 14.49 3.50
N GLY A 42 -8.39 14.75 3.14
CA GLY A 42 -7.48 15.57 3.94
C GLY A 42 -7.95 17.02 4.03
N ILE A 43 -7.81 17.62 5.21
CA ILE A 43 -8.06 19.05 5.41
C ILE A 43 -6.72 19.76 5.17
N ASP A 44 -6.69 20.72 4.24
CA ASP A 44 -5.46 21.48 3.92
C ASP A 44 -4.31 20.64 3.34
N ASN A 45 -4.63 19.55 2.61
CA ASN A 45 -3.66 18.65 1.96
C ASN A 45 -2.69 17.96 2.95
N ASP A 46 -3.15 17.68 4.16
CA ASP A 46 -2.36 17.05 5.21
C ASP A 46 -2.28 15.51 5.11
N LEU A 47 -3.20 14.89 4.36
CA LEU A 47 -3.35 13.45 4.27
C LEU A 47 -2.87 12.89 2.92
N PHE A 48 -2.09 11.81 2.98
CA PHE A 48 -1.52 11.13 1.82
C PHE A 48 -1.95 9.67 1.78
N ILE A 49 -2.22 9.17 0.58
CA ILE A 49 -2.47 7.75 0.32
C ILE A 49 -1.12 7.06 0.16
N LEU A 50 -0.85 6.09 1.03
CA LEU A 50 0.42 5.36 1.08
C LEU A 50 0.41 4.12 0.18
N GLY A 51 -0.71 3.41 0.17
CA GLY A 51 -0.96 2.27 -0.70
C GLY A 51 -2.44 2.16 -1.04
N GLU A 52 -2.74 1.42 -2.11
CA GLU A 52 -4.09 1.13 -2.56
C GLU A 52 -4.15 -0.25 -3.23
N TYR A 53 -5.13 -1.04 -2.82
CA TYR A 53 -5.57 -2.22 -3.55
C TYR A 53 -6.56 -1.82 -4.66
N HIS A 54 -6.31 -2.35 -5.86
CA HIS A 54 -7.13 -2.14 -7.04
C HIS A 54 -7.76 -3.46 -7.49
N ARG A 55 -9.05 -3.41 -7.87
CA ARG A 55 -9.77 -4.51 -8.50
C ARG A 55 -10.45 -4.07 -9.80
N GLY A 56 -10.25 -4.83 -10.87
CA GLY A 56 -10.96 -4.67 -12.14
C GLY A 56 -10.16 -3.98 -13.25
N GLY A 57 -10.80 -3.79 -14.41
CA GLY A 57 -10.15 -3.31 -15.63
C GLY A 57 -9.22 -4.35 -16.27
N ASN A 58 -8.44 -3.93 -17.28
CA ASN A 58 -7.55 -4.83 -18.04
C ASN A 58 -6.35 -5.36 -17.23
N MET A 59 -5.98 -4.70 -16.12
CA MET A 59 -4.86 -5.10 -15.25
C MET A 59 -5.26 -6.06 -14.12
N GLY A 60 -6.56 -6.35 -13.95
CA GLY A 60 -7.03 -7.29 -12.93
C GLY A 60 -6.91 -6.73 -11.50
N ARG A 61 -6.24 -7.47 -10.61
CA ARG A 61 -6.04 -7.09 -9.20
C ARG A 61 -4.57 -6.80 -8.94
N TYR A 62 -4.29 -5.70 -8.26
CA TYR A 62 -2.91 -5.28 -7.95
C TYR A 62 -2.89 -4.31 -6.76
N ILE A 63 -1.72 -4.16 -6.15
CA ILE A 63 -1.48 -3.21 -5.06
C ILE A 63 -0.53 -2.13 -5.57
N SER A 64 -0.89 -0.87 -5.39
CA SER A 64 -0.01 0.28 -5.64
C SER A 64 0.56 0.78 -4.32
N ILE A 65 1.86 1.10 -4.29
CA ILE A 65 2.54 1.78 -3.18
C ILE A 65 3.13 3.08 -3.72
N TYR A 66 2.86 4.19 -3.03
CA TYR A 66 3.26 5.53 -3.48
C TYR A 66 4.52 6.00 -2.74
N TYR A 67 5.69 5.86 -3.37
CA TYR A 67 6.98 6.30 -2.81
C TYR A 67 6.94 7.79 -2.41
N GLY A 68 6.39 8.65 -3.27
CA GLY A 68 6.31 10.08 -3.00
C GLY A 68 5.51 10.38 -1.73
N SER A 69 4.37 9.71 -1.55
CA SER A 69 3.56 9.78 -0.32
C SER A 69 4.33 9.30 0.90
N PHE A 70 5.01 8.16 0.80
CA PHE A 70 5.85 7.62 1.88
C PHE A 70 6.96 8.60 2.27
N MET A 71 7.61 9.27 1.32
CA MET A 71 8.66 10.24 1.63
C MET A 71 8.10 11.53 2.24
N LYS A 72 6.88 11.93 1.88
CA LYS A 72 6.20 13.08 2.51
C LYS A 72 5.86 12.82 3.96
N VAL A 73 5.34 11.62 4.27
CA VAL A 73 4.88 11.27 5.63
C VAL A 73 6.04 10.76 6.50
N TYR A 74 6.89 9.90 5.96
CA TYR A 74 7.91 9.14 6.69
C TYR A 74 9.35 9.37 6.22
N GLY A 75 9.62 10.28 5.29
CA GLY A 75 10.96 10.45 4.69
C GLY A 75 12.07 10.89 5.66
N ARG A 76 11.71 11.31 6.88
CA ARG A 76 12.64 11.63 7.98
C ARG A 76 12.96 10.42 8.87
N LEU A 77 12.23 9.32 8.74
CA LEU A 77 12.47 8.11 9.51
C LEU A 77 13.76 7.41 9.05
N GLY A 78 14.37 6.68 9.98
CA GLY A 78 15.43 5.73 9.66
C GLY A 78 14.91 4.56 8.83
N ARG A 79 15.82 3.82 8.19
CA ARG A 79 15.52 2.68 7.32
C ARG A 79 14.61 1.65 7.98
N GLU A 80 14.92 1.25 9.22
CA GLU A 80 14.17 0.23 9.96
C GLU A 80 12.73 0.68 10.26
N ALA A 81 12.56 1.91 10.75
CA ALA A 81 11.23 2.45 11.01
C ALA A 81 10.41 2.63 9.72
N LEU A 82 11.05 2.99 8.59
CA LEU A 82 10.38 3.03 7.29
C LEU A 82 9.95 1.62 6.83
N LEU A 83 10.80 0.61 7.05
CA LEU A 83 10.49 -0.79 6.75
C LEU A 83 9.25 -1.25 7.53
N GLU A 84 9.14 -0.93 8.82
CA GLU A 84 7.96 -1.26 9.62
C GLU A 84 6.68 -0.62 9.05
N LYS A 85 6.75 0.64 8.60
CA LYS A 85 5.62 1.33 7.96
C LYS A 85 5.24 0.70 6.62
N LEU A 86 6.24 0.27 5.85
CA LEU A 86 6.04 -0.47 4.59
C LEU A 86 5.34 -1.81 4.82
N VAL A 87 5.82 -2.60 5.77
CA VAL A 87 5.20 -3.88 6.15
C VAL A 87 3.75 -3.67 6.60
N HIS A 88 3.50 -2.67 7.45
CA HIS A 88 2.16 -2.36 7.91
C HIS A 88 1.21 -1.99 6.76
N THR A 89 1.67 -1.14 5.84
CA THR A 89 0.88 -0.70 4.68
C THR A 89 0.59 -1.87 3.75
N LEU A 90 1.59 -2.70 3.43
CA LEU A 90 1.36 -3.88 2.60
C LEU A 90 0.37 -4.87 3.22
N LYS A 91 0.47 -5.12 4.54
CA LYS A 91 -0.50 -6.00 5.23
C LYS A 91 -1.93 -5.48 5.14
N HIS A 92 -2.11 -4.16 5.21
CA HIS A 92 -3.42 -3.52 5.02
C HIS A 92 -3.95 -3.77 3.62
N GLU A 93 -3.15 -3.49 2.58
CA GLU A 93 -3.58 -3.71 1.18
C GLU A 93 -3.83 -5.19 0.85
N PHE A 94 -3.05 -6.11 1.43
CA PHE A 94 -3.33 -7.54 1.32
C PHE A 94 -4.63 -7.94 2.02
N THR A 95 -4.99 -7.29 3.12
CA THR A 95 -6.27 -7.54 3.80
C THR A 95 -7.42 -7.16 2.87
N HIS A 96 -7.37 -5.95 2.28
CA HIS A 96 -8.35 -5.52 1.27
C HIS A 96 -8.44 -6.48 0.08
N HIS A 97 -7.29 -7.01 -0.37
CA HIS A 97 -7.26 -8.01 -1.43
C HIS A 97 -8.01 -9.29 -1.03
N LEU A 98 -7.72 -9.85 0.15
CA LEU A 98 -8.36 -11.09 0.63
C LEU A 98 -9.86 -10.91 0.84
N GLU A 99 -10.29 -9.79 1.39
CA GLU A 99 -11.72 -9.47 1.56
C GLU A 99 -12.42 -9.38 0.20
N SER A 100 -11.76 -8.72 -0.75
CA SER A 100 -12.23 -8.62 -2.13
C SER A 100 -12.42 -10.00 -2.78
N LEU A 101 -11.55 -10.97 -2.45
CA LEU A 101 -11.70 -12.37 -2.89
C LEU A 101 -12.83 -13.09 -2.15
N ALA A 102 -13.01 -12.83 -0.85
CA ALA A 102 -14.08 -13.40 -0.04
C ALA A 102 -15.46 -12.85 -0.40
N GLY A 103 -15.54 -11.74 -1.15
CA GLY A 103 -16.80 -11.06 -1.48
C GLY A 103 -17.30 -10.13 -0.36
N GLU A 104 -16.52 -9.99 0.71
CA GLU A 104 -16.78 -9.12 1.86
C GLU A 104 -16.27 -7.69 1.56
N ARG A 105 -16.98 -6.67 2.06
CA ARG A 105 -16.58 -5.25 1.95
C ARG A 105 -16.55 -4.52 3.29
N ASP A 106 -16.55 -5.26 4.39
CA ASP A 106 -16.79 -4.67 5.71
C ASP A 106 -15.64 -3.75 6.17
N LEU A 107 -14.37 -4.03 5.82
CA LEU A 107 -13.26 -3.12 6.17
C LEU A 107 -13.04 -1.96 5.19
N GLU A 108 -13.49 -2.02 3.92
CA GLU A 108 -13.54 -0.82 3.04
C GLU A 108 -14.42 0.27 3.70
N ILE A 109 -15.45 -0.13 4.45
CA ILE A 109 -16.32 0.75 5.22
C ILE A 109 -15.65 1.22 6.52
N GLU A 110 -14.92 0.34 7.23
CA GLU A 110 -14.18 0.76 8.43
C GLU A 110 -13.02 1.71 8.14
N ASP A 111 -12.27 1.52 7.05
CA ASP A 111 -11.19 2.45 6.66
C ASP A 111 -11.77 3.85 6.37
N ALA A 112 -12.94 3.91 5.70
CA ALA A 112 -13.69 5.16 5.52
C ALA A 112 -14.21 5.77 6.84
N ARG A 113 -14.36 4.98 7.91
CA ARG A 113 -14.84 5.44 9.23
C ARG A 113 -13.70 5.84 10.17
N TYR A 114 -12.54 5.19 10.13
CA TYR A 114 -11.35 5.61 10.88
C TYR A 114 -10.70 6.88 10.30
N LEU A 115 -11.13 7.30 9.11
CA LEU A 115 -10.76 8.54 8.45
C LEU A 115 -11.73 9.73 8.71
N ASN A 116 -12.69 9.60 9.65
CA ASN A 116 -13.61 10.69 10.06
C ASN A 116 -13.43 11.10 11.53
#